data_AF-A0AAE1R9H1-F1
#
_entry.id   AF-A0AAE1R9H1-F1
#
_cell.length_a   1.000
_cell.length_b   1.000
_cell.length_c   1.000
_cell.angle_alpha   90.00
_cell.angle_beta   90.00
_cell.angle_gamma   90.00
#
_symmetry.space_group_name_H-M   'P 1'
#
loop_
_entity.id
_entity.type
_entity.pdbx_description
1 polymer ?
#
loop_
_entity_poly.entity_id
_entity_poly.type
_entity_poly.pdbx_seq_one_letter_code
_entity_poly.pdbx_strand_id
1 'polypeptide(L)'
;MATPAHAPVVIFYSKPAANNISQNLENSLSKVLASYYPFAGRLIMDNKCSYVDFNDIGAEYLNVRVSSPMSEILNHATDLAFPQDLPWSTTTSSSNWSLLVVQLSHFDCGGIALDFKPSPQFDVDCFFPLMDDPPVHVKPNINVSEHRQCVTRTYHFSSSSLDRLKDTVSMNSEVQNPTRVEVATALIHKCGVAASMENNSGVFKPSLSLHLMNLRPPLPLNTIGNGAHFFSAIAATEDEIQVPHFVAQLRKAKQYLRDQLTLHSLVEIKLAVAAGANILDMKKYEFYLCSSLCNLGSYKADFGWGSPIKVTLATNPMKNSFIFLDNPSGDGINALII
;
A
#
# COMPACT_ATOMS: atom_id res chain seq x y z
N MET A 1 5.39 -19.81 4.95
CA MET A 1 5.38 -18.49 5.64
C MET A 1 5.55 -17.43 4.58
N ALA A 2 4.59 -16.52 4.39
CA ALA A 2 4.82 -15.34 3.57
C ALA A 2 5.80 -14.42 4.31
N THR A 3 6.93 -14.13 3.67
CA THR A 3 7.92 -13.17 4.16
C THR A 3 7.25 -11.81 4.37
N PRO A 4 7.51 -11.10 5.49
CA PRO A 4 7.06 -9.72 5.63
C PRO A 4 7.66 -8.87 4.50
N ALA A 5 6.83 -8.57 3.51
CA ALA A 5 7.21 -7.70 2.41
C ALA A 5 7.06 -6.25 2.89
N HIS A 6 8.17 -5.59 3.13
CA HIS A 6 8.19 -4.13 3.26
C HIS A 6 7.62 -3.53 1.96
N ALA A 7 6.71 -2.56 2.08
CA ALA A 7 6.26 -1.74 0.96
C ALA A 7 6.94 -0.37 1.09
N PRO A 8 8.22 -0.25 0.69
CA PRO A 8 9.00 0.95 0.94
C PRO A 8 8.48 2.09 0.08
N VAL A 9 8.25 3.25 0.70
CA VAL A 9 7.87 4.47 0.01
C VAL A 9 9.13 5.27 -0.28
N VAL A 10 9.27 5.74 -1.53
CA VAL A 10 10.37 6.59 -1.99
C VAL A 10 9.87 7.97 -2.30
N ILE A 11 10.60 8.97 -1.83
CA ILE A 11 10.32 10.37 -2.04
C ILE A 11 11.56 11.02 -2.68
N PHE A 12 11.42 11.51 -3.90
CA PHE A 12 12.49 12.16 -4.65
C PHE A 12 12.43 13.67 -4.50
N TYR A 13 13.59 14.31 -4.36
CA TYR A 13 13.76 15.76 -4.27
C TYR A 13 14.83 16.26 -5.25
N SER A 14 14.60 17.46 -5.79
CA SER A 14 15.65 18.21 -6.49
C SER A 14 16.86 18.47 -5.58
N LYS A 15 17.99 18.87 -6.19
CA LYS A 15 19.22 19.18 -5.47
C LYS A 15 18.97 20.17 -4.31
N PRO A 16 19.16 19.76 -3.05
CA PRO A 16 18.98 20.66 -1.91
C PRO A 16 20.07 21.72 -1.88
N ALA A 17 19.76 22.90 -1.34
CA ALA A 17 20.75 23.96 -1.14
C ALA A 17 21.65 23.72 0.09
N ALA A 18 21.22 22.86 1.02
CA ALA A 18 21.92 22.58 2.26
C ALA A 18 23.03 21.52 2.08
N ASN A 19 24.17 21.72 2.73
CA ASN A 19 25.30 20.79 2.68
C ASN A 19 25.25 19.68 3.76
N ASN A 20 24.47 19.86 4.83
CA ASN A 20 24.45 18.98 6.00
C ASN A 20 23.16 18.12 6.09
N ILE A 21 22.64 17.68 4.95
CA ILE A 21 21.34 16.98 4.84
C ILE A 21 21.29 15.76 5.76
N SER A 22 22.32 14.90 5.75
CA SER A 22 22.35 13.67 6.56
C SER A 22 22.25 13.96 8.05
N GLN A 23 23.09 14.87 8.56
CA GLN A 23 23.09 15.24 9.98
C GLN A 23 21.75 15.85 10.41
N ASN A 24 21.15 16.68 9.55
CA ASN A 24 19.84 17.27 9.83
C ASN A 24 18.75 16.19 9.93
N LEU A 25 18.75 15.23 9.00
CA LEU A 25 17.82 14.11 9.02
C LEU A 25 18.00 13.23 10.25
N GLU A 26 19.22 12.79 10.55
CA GLU A 26 19.55 11.98 11.73
C GLU A 26 19.10 12.67 13.02
N ASN A 27 19.42 13.95 13.18
CA ASN A 27 19.02 14.74 14.36
C ASN A 27 17.49 14.87 14.46
N SER A 28 16.82 15.10 13.34
CA SER A 28 15.35 15.19 13.32
C SER A 28 14.68 13.85 13.62
N LEU A 29 15.22 12.75 13.07
CA LEU A 29 14.75 11.39 13.29
C LEU A 29 14.90 10.99 14.76
N SER A 30 16.06 11.25 15.36
CA SER A 30 16.31 11.00 16.79
C SER A 30 15.27 11.72 17.68
N LYS A 31 14.95 12.98 17.38
CA LYS A 31 13.93 13.74 18.13
C LYS A 31 12.52 13.14 17.95
N VAL A 32 12.15 12.78 16.74
CA VAL A 32 10.83 12.21 16.44
C VAL A 32 10.67 10.83 17.07
N LEU A 33 11.72 10.00 17.08
CA LEU A 33 11.70 8.68 17.72
C LEU A 33 11.44 8.75 19.22
N ALA A 34 11.74 9.85 19.91
CA ALA A 34 11.33 10.02 21.31
C ALA A 34 9.79 10.05 21.48
N SER A 35 9.05 10.59 20.50
CA SER A 35 7.58 10.57 20.50
C SER A 35 7.00 9.31 19.84
N TYR A 36 7.77 8.69 18.94
CA TYR A 36 7.41 7.49 18.18
C TYR A 36 8.33 6.32 18.56
N TYR A 37 8.53 6.13 19.86
CA TYR A 37 9.49 5.19 20.44
C TYR A 37 9.32 3.73 19.98
N PRO A 38 8.12 3.21 19.60
CA PRO A 38 8.03 1.87 19.05
C PRO A 38 8.96 1.64 17.84
N PHE A 39 9.18 2.64 16.99
CA PHE A 39 10.05 2.51 15.82
C PHE A 39 11.54 2.47 16.17
N ALA A 40 11.93 2.82 17.39
CA ALA A 40 13.28 2.62 17.91
C ALA A 40 13.47 1.21 18.51
N GLY A 41 12.38 0.45 18.68
CA GLY A 41 12.41 -0.91 19.17
C GLY A 41 12.74 -1.95 18.10
N ARG A 42 12.44 -3.20 18.42
CA ARG A 42 12.64 -4.33 17.52
C ARG A 42 11.42 -5.23 17.48
N LEU A 43 11.10 -5.69 16.30
CA LEU A 43 10.05 -6.67 16.10
C LEU A 43 10.61 -8.07 16.38
N ILE A 44 9.99 -8.75 17.35
CA ILE A 44 10.32 -10.10 17.75
C ILE A 44 9.27 -11.05 17.19
N MET A 45 9.74 -12.02 16.40
CA MET A 45 8.92 -13.13 15.90
C MET A 45 9.01 -14.29 16.88
N ASP A 46 7.94 -14.59 17.60
CA ASP A 46 7.79 -15.85 18.35
C ASP A 46 6.78 -16.77 17.63
N ASN A 47 6.82 -18.06 17.95
CA ASN A 47 5.96 -19.10 17.38
C ASN A 47 4.48 -18.90 17.69
N LYS A 48 4.12 -18.10 18.71
CA LYS A 48 2.74 -17.84 19.13
C LYS A 48 2.22 -16.47 18.68
N CYS A 49 3.02 -15.42 18.83
CA CYS A 49 2.63 -14.06 18.49
C CYS A 49 3.86 -13.22 18.15
N SER A 50 3.67 -12.21 17.30
CA SER A 50 4.68 -11.20 17.01
C SER A 50 4.47 -10.01 17.94
N TYR A 51 5.54 -9.50 18.54
CA TYR A 51 5.45 -8.31 19.40
C TYR A 51 6.64 -7.39 19.18
N VAL A 52 6.50 -6.15 19.63
CA VAL A 52 7.58 -5.17 19.59
C VAL A 52 8.23 -5.08 20.96
N ASP A 53 9.54 -5.31 20.99
CA ASP A 53 10.41 -5.01 22.12
C ASP A 53 10.85 -3.54 22.05
N PHE A 54 10.40 -2.72 23.01
CA PHE A 54 10.72 -1.29 23.10
C PHE A 54 12.09 -1.07 23.77
N ASN A 55 13.15 -1.61 23.16
CA ASN A 55 14.50 -1.64 23.71
C ASN A 55 15.40 -0.47 23.31
N ASP A 56 14.84 0.55 22.64
CA ASP A 56 15.55 1.77 22.21
C ASP A 56 16.86 1.54 21.44
N ILE A 57 17.02 0.39 20.76
CA ILE A 57 18.19 0.12 19.92
C ILE A 57 18.30 1.13 18.76
N GLY A 58 17.17 1.73 18.37
CA GLY A 58 17.09 2.80 17.37
C GLY A 58 16.69 2.30 15.99
N ALA A 59 16.25 3.22 15.13
CA ALA A 59 15.98 2.96 13.72
C ALA A 59 17.30 2.81 12.94
N GLU A 60 17.28 2.05 11.84
CA GLU A 60 18.41 1.98 10.93
C GLU A 60 18.42 3.19 9.98
N TYR A 61 19.58 3.82 9.82
CA TYR A 61 19.77 4.94 8.92
C TYR A 61 20.94 4.66 7.97
N LEU A 62 20.66 4.71 6.67
CA LEU A 62 21.63 4.47 5.61
C LEU A 62 21.86 5.75 4.81
N ASN A 63 23.13 6.09 4.58
CA ASN A 63 23.52 7.17 3.68
C ASN A 63 24.28 6.58 2.50
N VAL A 64 23.68 6.67 1.31
CA VAL A 64 24.10 5.94 0.11
C VAL A 64 24.37 6.89 -1.03
N ARG A 65 25.40 6.60 -1.82
CA ARG A 65 25.66 7.27 -3.09
C ARG A 65 25.26 6.35 -4.25
N VAL A 66 24.48 6.88 -5.18
CA VAL A 66 24.03 6.20 -6.39
C VAL A 66 24.74 6.83 -7.58
N SER A 67 25.60 6.05 -8.23
CA SER A 67 26.41 6.47 -9.39
C SER A 67 25.60 6.51 -10.69
N SER A 68 24.46 7.21 -10.67
CA SER A 68 23.56 7.42 -11.82
C SER A 68 22.77 8.71 -11.61
N PRO A 69 22.39 9.44 -12.69
CA PRO A 69 21.46 10.55 -12.58
C PRO A 69 20.05 10.05 -12.22
N MET A 70 19.35 10.80 -11.37
CA MET A 70 18.00 10.46 -10.92
C MET A 70 17.00 10.20 -12.06
N SER A 71 17.15 10.86 -13.22
CA SER A 71 16.28 10.69 -14.39
C SER A 71 16.22 9.25 -14.92
N GLU A 72 17.31 8.49 -14.81
CA GLU A 72 17.35 7.08 -15.24
C GLU A 72 16.50 6.20 -14.29
N ILE A 73 16.47 6.56 -13.02
CA ILE A 73 15.80 5.81 -11.95
C ILE A 73 14.33 6.17 -11.86
N LEU A 74 13.95 7.43 -12.10
CA LEU A 74 12.53 7.82 -12.07
C LEU A 74 11.67 6.97 -13.02
N ASN A 75 12.24 6.41 -14.09
CA ASN A 75 11.54 5.55 -15.04
C ASN A 75 11.54 4.06 -14.66
N HIS A 76 12.46 3.63 -13.80
CA HIS A 76 12.67 2.23 -13.37
C HIS A 76 12.93 2.15 -11.86
N ALA A 77 12.12 2.87 -11.07
CA ALA A 77 12.43 3.24 -9.68
C ALA A 77 12.61 2.05 -8.73
N THR A 78 12.12 0.87 -9.08
CA THR A 78 12.08 -0.31 -8.22
C THR A 78 13.43 -1.01 -8.04
N ASP A 79 14.30 -1.06 -9.05
CA ASP A 79 15.50 -1.92 -8.95
C ASP A 79 16.75 -1.16 -8.45
N LEU A 80 16.83 0.15 -8.71
CA LEU A 80 18.00 0.98 -8.37
C LEU A 80 17.86 1.75 -7.04
N ALA A 81 16.64 2.07 -6.61
CA ALA A 81 16.41 2.59 -5.24
C ALA A 81 16.42 1.46 -4.20
N PHE A 82 16.20 0.21 -4.66
CA PHE A 82 16.13 -0.99 -3.82
C PHE A 82 17.03 -2.13 -4.33
N PRO A 83 18.37 -1.97 -4.37
CA PRO A 83 19.27 -3.08 -4.58
C PRO A 83 18.88 -4.32 -3.76
N GLN A 84 18.69 -5.45 -4.44
CA GLN A 84 18.34 -6.73 -3.82
C GLN A 84 19.41 -7.21 -2.84
N ASP A 85 20.65 -6.75 -3.01
CA ASP A 85 21.84 -7.16 -2.26
C ASP A 85 22.13 -6.31 -1.01
N LEU A 86 21.34 -5.26 -0.75
CA LEU A 86 21.47 -4.50 0.50
C LEU A 86 20.71 -5.21 1.64
N PRO A 87 20.96 -4.87 2.92
CA PRO A 87 20.40 -5.55 4.12
C PRO A 87 18.86 -5.48 4.28
N TRP A 88 18.13 -5.32 3.19
CA TRP A 88 16.67 -5.33 3.11
C TRP A 88 16.14 -6.66 2.61
N SER A 89 16.95 -7.44 1.90
CA SER A 89 16.70 -8.85 1.64
C SER A 89 16.98 -9.60 2.95
N THR A 90 15.93 -9.94 3.68
CA THR A 90 15.66 -11.22 4.38
C THR A 90 16.80 -12.13 4.87
N THR A 91 18.03 -11.65 5.07
CA THR A 91 19.19 -12.46 5.45
C THR A 91 19.93 -11.77 6.57
N THR A 92 19.36 -11.85 7.77
CA THR A 92 20.10 -12.45 8.88
C THR A 92 19.14 -13.27 9.72
N SER A 93 19.60 -14.45 10.12
CA SER A 93 19.01 -15.44 11.00
C SER A 93 18.73 -14.94 12.44
N SER A 94 18.33 -13.68 12.60
CA SER A 94 18.03 -13.05 13.87
C SER A 94 16.52 -12.85 14.00
N SER A 95 15.95 -13.33 15.09
CA SER A 95 14.58 -13.08 15.55
C SER A 95 14.31 -11.60 15.91
N ASN A 96 15.12 -10.67 15.39
CA ASN A 96 15.28 -9.30 15.86
C ASN A 96 15.31 -8.34 14.67
N TRP A 97 14.16 -7.81 14.28
CA TRP A 97 13.98 -7.00 13.06
C TRP A 97 13.82 -5.52 13.39
N SER A 98 14.54 -4.63 12.69
CA SER A 98 14.34 -3.19 12.81
C SER A 98 12.95 -2.79 12.30
N LEU A 99 12.24 -1.97 13.07
CA LEU A 99 10.89 -1.53 12.74
C LEU A 99 10.83 -0.38 11.73
N LEU A 100 11.93 0.34 11.59
CA LEU A 100 12.09 1.43 10.64
C LEU A 100 13.51 1.40 10.08
N VAL A 101 13.59 1.37 8.75
CA VAL A 101 14.81 1.66 8.00
C VAL A 101 14.57 2.94 7.20
N VAL A 102 15.48 3.90 7.34
CA VAL A 102 15.51 5.13 6.56
C VAL A 102 16.76 5.13 5.71
N GLN A 103 16.63 5.47 4.44
CA GLN A 103 17.77 5.64 3.54
C GLN A 103 17.73 7.00 2.87
N LEU A 104 18.87 7.68 2.90
CA LEU A 104 19.16 8.86 2.11
C LEU A 104 20.07 8.46 0.95
N SER A 105 19.56 8.60 -0.26
CA SER A 105 20.30 8.30 -1.49
C SER A 105 20.69 9.59 -2.21
N HIS A 106 21.97 9.75 -2.51
CA HIS A 106 22.53 10.87 -3.27
C HIS A 106 22.82 10.47 -4.71
N PHE A 107 22.29 11.21 -5.68
CA PHE A 107 22.51 10.98 -7.11
C PHE A 107 23.60 11.90 -7.68
N ASP A 108 24.22 11.52 -8.80
CA ASP A 108 25.26 12.32 -9.44
C ASP A 108 24.78 13.68 -9.96
N CYS A 109 23.47 13.82 -10.23
CA CYS A 109 22.85 15.11 -10.54
C CYS A 109 22.68 16.04 -9.33
N GLY A 110 23.04 15.57 -8.13
CA GLY A 110 22.90 16.30 -6.85
C GLY A 110 21.51 16.22 -6.23
N GLY A 111 20.51 15.67 -6.93
CA GLY A 111 19.22 15.34 -6.34
C GLY A 111 19.33 14.22 -5.29
N ILE A 112 18.29 14.07 -4.47
CA ILE A 112 18.24 13.05 -3.42
C ILE A 112 16.96 12.22 -3.46
N ALA A 113 17.00 11.02 -2.91
CA ALA A 113 15.82 10.23 -2.57
C ALA A 113 15.83 9.89 -1.09
N LEU A 114 14.66 9.94 -0.47
CA LEU A 114 14.39 9.46 0.87
C LEU A 114 13.48 8.25 0.81
N ASP A 115 13.96 7.15 1.37
CA ASP A 115 13.23 5.89 1.44
C ASP A 115 12.84 5.61 2.89
N PHE A 116 11.57 5.31 3.11
CA PHE A 116 11.04 4.90 4.41
C PHE A 116 10.49 3.48 4.33
N LYS A 117 11.04 2.59 5.15
CA LYS A 117 10.61 1.18 5.23
C LYS A 117 10.11 0.86 6.64
N PRO A 118 8.84 1.16 6.96
CA PRO A 118 8.24 0.67 8.19
C PRO A 118 7.98 -0.84 8.08
N SER A 119 8.17 -1.57 9.17
CA SER A 119 7.80 -2.99 9.22
C SER A 119 6.29 -3.17 8.98
N PRO A 120 5.89 -4.10 8.09
CA PRO A 120 4.48 -4.33 7.78
C PRO A 120 3.73 -5.08 8.89
N GLN A 121 4.40 -5.51 9.96
CA GLN A 121 3.81 -6.35 11.02
C GLN A 121 3.46 -5.57 12.29
N PHE A 122 3.27 -4.26 12.19
CA PHE A 122 2.81 -3.44 13.31
C PHE A 122 1.27 -3.46 13.40
N ASP A 123 0.70 -4.63 13.68
CA ASP A 123 -0.74 -4.91 13.60
C ASP A 123 -1.53 -4.32 14.78
N VAL A 124 -2.53 -3.44 14.51
CA VAL A 124 -3.28 -2.70 15.56
C VAL A 124 -4.06 -3.63 16.49
N ASP A 125 -4.53 -4.77 16.00
CA ASP A 125 -5.25 -5.79 16.77
C ASP A 125 -4.37 -6.51 17.79
N CYS A 126 -3.04 -6.47 17.65
CA CYS A 126 -2.15 -6.93 18.71
C CYS A 126 -2.15 -5.97 19.93
N PHE A 127 -2.64 -4.74 19.76
CA PHE A 127 -2.55 -3.70 20.78
C PHE A 127 -3.89 -3.31 21.42
N PHE A 128 -5.06 -3.71 20.86
CA PHE A 128 -6.36 -3.25 21.38
C PHE A 128 -7.54 -4.25 21.25
N PRO A 129 -8.16 -4.63 22.40
CA PRO A 129 -7.54 -4.71 23.73
C PRO A 129 -6.48 -5.82 23.76
N LEU A 130 -5.52 -5.73 24.68
CA LEU A 130 -4.62 -6.86 24.96
C LEU A 130 -5.48 -8.11 25.22
N MET A 131 -5.46 -9.05 24.28
CA MET A 131 -6.08 -10.35 24.47
C MET A 131 -5.09 -11.20 25.23
N ASP A 132 -5.49 -11.74 26.39
CA ASP A 132 -4.67 -12.69 27.15
C ASP A 132 -4.38 -13.96 26.31
N ASP A 133 -5.28 -14.28 25.37
CA ASP A 133 -5.10 -15.28 24.31
C ASP A 133 -5.59 -14.69 22.96
N PRO A 134 -4.71 -14.04 22.18
CA PRO A 134 -5.09 -13.55 20.86
C PRO A 134 -5.47 -14.75 19.98
N PRO A 135 -6.58 -14.69 19.22
CA PRO A 135 -6.92 -15.75 18.28
C PRO A 135 -5.76 -15.94 17.30
N VAL A 136 -5.38 -17.19 17.05
CA VAL A 136 -4.34 -17.54 16.07
C VAL A 136 -4.61 -16.75 14.80
N HIS A 137 -3.65 -15.94 14.35
CA HIS A 137 -3.76 -15.22 13.08
C HIS A 137 -3.94 -16.24 11.95
N VAL A 138 -5.20 -16.51 11.58
CA VAL A 138 -5.55 -17.29 10.40
C VAL A 138 -5.23 -16.39 9.22
N LYS A 139 -3.98 -16.43 8.76
CA LYS A 139 -3.60 -15.80 7.51
C LYS A 139 -4.42 -16.47 6.42
N PRO A 140 -5.22 -15.72 5.64
CA PRO A 140 -5.91 -16.31 4.51
C PRO A 140 -4.85 -16.97 3.62
N ASN A 141 -5.08 -18.24 3.25
CA ASN A 141 -4.25 -18.96 2.30
C ASN A 141 -4.51 -18.37 0.90
N ILE A 142 -4.07 -17.13 0.68
CA ILE A 142 -3.93 -16.58 -0.65
C ILE A 142 -2.71 -17.29 -1.21
N ASN A 143 -2.96 -18.38 -1.93
CA ASN A 143 -1.94 -19.06 -2.71
C ASN A 143 -1.48 -18.05 -3.77
N VAL A 144 -0.46 -17.26 -3.44
CA VAL A 144 0.24 -16.40 -4.40
C VAL A 144 1.08 -17.35 -5.25
N SER A 145 0.42 -18.05 -6.17
CA SER A 145 1.06 -19.04 -7.02
C SER A 145 1.81 -18.35 -8.16
N GLU A 146 3.07 -18.80 -8.30
CA GLU A 146 4.08 -18.55 -9.33
C GLU A 146 4.62 -17.12 -9.41
N HIS A 147 5.93 -17.01 -9.13
CA HIS A 147 6.80 -15.93 -9.60
C HIS A 147 6.78 -15.89 -11.14
N ARG A 148 5.68 -15.39 -11.72
CA ARG A 148 5.67 -14.94 -13.09
C ARG A 148 6.40 -13.61 -13.14
N GLN A 149 7.17 -13.40 -14.19
CA GLN A 149 7.81 -12.11 -14.46
C GLN A 149 6.71 -11.07 -14.69
N CYS A 150 6.34 -10.34 -13.63
CA CYS A 150 5.38 -9.25 -13.70
C CYS A 150 6.13 -7.96 -14.02
N VAL A 151 5.50 -7.08 -14.80
CA VAL A 151 6.07 -5.78 -15.14
C VAL A 151 5.21 -4.72 -14.50
N THR A 152 5.81 -3.93 -13.62
CA THR A 152 5.13 -2.79 -13.01
C THR A 152 5.14 -1.60 -13.96
N ARG A 153 4.00 -0.97 -14.18
CA ARG A 153 3.88 0.27 -14.97
C ARG A 153 3.06 1.32 -14.22
N THR A 154 3.47 2.57 -14.34
CA THR A 154 2.72 3.72 -13.82
C THR A 154 1.84 4.30 -14.93
N TYR A 155 0.54 4.38 -14.68
CA TYR A 155 -0.42 5.06 -15.54
C TYR A 155 -0.89 6.34 -14.86
N HIS A 156 -0.91 7.44 -15.60
CA HIS A 156 -1.36 8.73 -15.12
C HIS A 156 -2.79 9.01 -15.60
N PHE A 157 -3.71 9.27 -14.67
CA PHE A 157 -5.03 9.78 -14.98
C PHE A 157 -5.11 11.25 -14.59
N SER A 158 -5.37 12.10 -15.59
CA SER A 158 -5.57 13.53 -15.38
C SER A 158 -6.89 13.81 -14.64
N SER A 159 -7.01 14.98 -14.00
CA SER A 159 -8.29 15.42 -13.39
C SER A 159 -9.42 15.36 -14.41
N SER A 160 -9.20 15.90 -15.62
CA SER A 160 -10.23 15.92 -16.67
C SER A 160 -10.72 14.53 -17.08
N SER A 161 -9.84 13.54 -17.12
CA SER A 161 -10.21 12.15 -17.41
C SER A 161 -11.02 11.53 -16.28
N LEU A 162 -10.64 11.81 -15.03
CA LEU A 162 -11.35 11.34 -13.85
C LEU A 162 -12.74 11.98 -13.74
N ASP A 163 -12.85 13.29 -14.02
CA ASP A 163 -14.12 14.02 -13.95
C ASP A 163 -15.13 13.49 -14.97
N ARG A 164 -14.69 13.18 -16.20
CA ARG A 164 -15.54 12.50 -17.19
C ARG A 164 -16.03 11.12 -16.73
N LEU A 165 -15.19 10.36 -16.03
CA LEU A 165 -15.61 9.07 -15.46
C LEU A 165 -16.62 9.27 -14.33
N LYS A 166 -16.40 10.27 -13.47
CA LYS A 166 -17.33 10.62 -12.39
C LYS A 166 -18.70 11.02 -12.94
N ASP A 167 -18.73 11.82 -14.00
CA ASP A 167 -19.97 12.21 -14.67
C ASP A 167 -20.69 10.99 -15.24
N THR A 168 -19.94 10.11 -15.93
CA THR A 168 -20.47 8.87 -16.49
C THR A 168 -21.11 7.99 -15.42
N VAL A 169 -20.46 7.82 -14.27
CA VAL A 169 -21.01 7.05 -13.15
C VAL A 169 -22.25 7.73 -12.57
N SER A 170 -22.22 9.04 -12.39
CA SER A 170 -23.35 9.79 -11.82
C SER A 170 -24.60 9.77 -12.70
N MET A 171 -24.44 9.69 -14.02
CA MET A 171 -25.54 9.60 -15.00
C MET A 171 -26.11 8.19 -15.17
N ASN A 172 -25.31 7.15 -14.92
CA ASN A 172 -25.64 5.76 -15.26
C ASN A 172 -25.68 4.84 -14.04
N SER A 173 -25.76 5.38 -12.83
CA SER A 173 -25.91 4.61 -11.60
C SER A 173 -26.58 5.45 -10.51
N GLU A 174 -26.90 4.81 -9.38
CA GLU A 174 -27.41 5.48 -8.17
C GLU A 174 -26.32 6.24 -7.38
N VAL A 175 -25.06 6.15 -7.81
CA VAL A 175 -23.91 6.69 -7.09
C VAL A 175 -23.79 8.20 -7.35
N GLN A 176 -24.04 8.99 -6.32
CA GLN A 176 -23.81 10.43 -6.34
C GLN A 176 -22.40 10.78 -5.86
N ASN A 177 -21.71 11.72 -6.54
CA ASN A 177 -20.36 12.16 -6.19
C ASN A 177 -19.34 11.00 -6.05
N PRO A 178 -19.10 10.22 -7.12
CA PRO A 178 -18.05 9.21 -7.14
C PRO A 178 -16.66 9.83 -6.93
N THR A 179 -15.82 9.18 -6.15
CA THR A 179 -14.44 9.63 -5.86
C THR A 179 -13.50 9.27 -7.01
N ARG A 180 -12.38 9.98 -7.13
CA ARG A 180 -11.33 9.65 -8.13
C ARG A 180 -10.80 8.23 -8.00
N VAL A 181 -10.68 7.73 -6.77
CA VAL A 181 -10.22 6.36 -6.50
C VAL A 181 -11.26 5.34 -6.94
N GLU A 182 -12.54 5.55 -6.66
CA GLU A 182 -13.61 4.62 -7.08
C GLU A 182 -13.66 4.47 -8.60
N VAL A 183 -13.69 5.57 -9.35
CA VAL A 183 -13.80 5.51 -10.82
C VAL A 183 -12.53 4.95 -11.47
N ALA A 184 -11.34 5.29 -10.95
CA ALA A 184 -10.09 4.73 -11.45
C ALA A 184 -9.99 3.23 -11.16
N THR A 185 -10.43 2.80 -9.97
CA THR A 185 -10.50 1.39 -9.57
C THR A 185 -11.37 0.59 -10.54
N ALA A 186 -12.59 1.07 -10.79
CA ALA A 186 -13.54 0.38 -11.66
C ALA A 186 -13.04 0.32 -13.11
N LEU A 187 -12.42 1.38 -13.61
CA LEU A 187 -11.82 1.39 -14.94
C LEU A 187 -10.66 0.39 -15.05
N ILE A 188 -9.72 0.40 -14.12
CA ILE A 188 -8.56 -0.53 -14.14
C ILE A 188 -9.03 -1.97 -14.01
N HIS A 189 -9.99 -2.25 -13.13
CA HIS A 189 -10.56 -3.58 -12.97
C HIS A 189 -11.25 -4.07 -14.25
N LYS A 190 -12.06 -3.22 -14.88
CA LYS A 190 -12.68 -3.52 -16.18
C LYS A 190 -11.64 -3.80 -17.27
N CYS A 191 -10.59 -2.98 -17.37
CA CYS A 191 -9.51 -3.19 -18.32
C CYS A 191 -8.76 -4.51 -18.06
N GLY A 192 -8.51 -4.85 -16.79
CA GLY A 192 -7.91 -6.12 -16.40
C GLY A 192 -8.75 -7.32 -16.84
N VAL A 193 -10.05 -7.29 -16.55
CA VAL A 193 -10.98 -8.36 -16.96
C VAL A 193 -11.05 -8.49 -18.48
N ALA A 194 -11.12 -7.37 -19.21
CA ALA A 194 -11.11 -7.37 -20.67
C ALA A 194 -9.82 -8.02 -21.23
N ALA A 195 -8.65 -7.65 -20.68
CA ALA A 195 -7.38 -8.24 -21.08
C ALA A 195 -7.32 -9.75 -20.74
N SER A 196 -7.94 -10.18 -19.64
CA SER A 196 -8.03 -11.60 -19.30
C SER A 196 -8.96 -12.37 -20.25
N MET A 197 -10.10 -11.79 -20.63
CA MET A 197 -11.02 -12.36 -21.61
C MET A 197 -10.33 -12.56 -22.97
N GLU A 198 -9.57 -11.59 -23.45
CA GLU A 198 -8.79 -11.71 -24.70
C GLU A 198 -7.83 -12.91 -24.67
N ASN A 199 -7.21 -13.17 -23.51
CA ASN A 199 -6.31 -14.30 -23.32
C ASN A 199 -7.04 -15.65 -23.14
N ASN A 200 -8.33 -15.64 -22.82
CA ASN A 200 -9.15 -16.82 -22.53
C ASN A 200 -10.28 -17.00 -23.56
N SER A 201 -9.99 -16.74 -24.85
CA SER A 201 -10.92 -16.96 -25.97
C SER A 201 -12.24 -16.17 -25.87
N GLY A 202 -12.21 -15.01 -25.21
CA GLY A 202 -13.37 -14.15 -25.02
C GLY A 202 -14.33 -14.60 -23.91
N VAL A 203 -13.98 -15.64 -23.13
CA VAL A 203 -14.86 -16.17 -22.08
C VAL A 203 -14.78 -15.26 -20.84
N PHE A 204 -15.93 -14.69 -20.45
CA PHE A 204 -16.03 -13.97 -19.19
C PHE A 204 -15.89 -14.91 -18.00
N LYS A 205 -15.02 -14.53 -17.06
CA LYS A 205 -14.86 -15.19 -15.76
C LYS A 205 -15.22 -14.19 -14.66
N PRO A 206 -16.06 -14.55 -13.68
CA PRO A 206 -16.35 -13.68 -12.54
C PRO A 206 -15.07 -13.17 -11.88
N SER A 207 -15.06 -11.92 -11.46
CA SER A 207 -13.89 -11.32 -10.82
C SER A 207 -14.19 -10.90 -9.38
N LEU A 208 -13.18 -11.05 -8.52
CA LEU A 208 -13.19 -10.62 -7.13
C LEU A 208 -12.10 -9.57 -6.96
N SER A 209 -12.50 -8.35 -6.61
CA SER A 209 -11.57 -7.27 -6.31
C SER A 209 -11.52 -7.04 -4.80
N LEU A 210 -10.32 -7.18 -4.22
CA LEU A 210 -10.05 -6.94 -2.81
C LEU A 210 -9.42 -5.56 -2.63
N HIS A 211 -9.94 -4.77 -1.70
CA HIS A 211 -9.54 -3.39 -1.48
C HIS A 211 -9.09 -3.17 -0.04
N LEU A 212 -7.89 -2.63 0.14
CA LEU A 212 -7.42 -2.18 1.44
C LEU A 212 -8.02 -0.81 1.78
N MET A 213 -8.72 -0.73 2.91
CA MET A 213 -9.33 0.49 3.45
C MET A 213 -8.70 0.89 4.77
N ASN A 214 -8.43 2.19 4.93
CA ASN A 214 -8.07 2.77 6.22
C ASN A 214 -9.27 2.76 7.18
N LEU A 215 -9.06 2.22 8.38
CA LEU A 215 -10.06 2.11 9.45
C LEU A 215 -10.15 3.37 10.32
N ARG A 216 -9.44 4.44 9.99
CA ARG A 216 -9.58 5.75 10.63
C ARG A 216 -10.58 6.59 9.82
N PRO A 217 -11.62 7.22 10.41
CA PRO A 217 -11.82 7.53 11.84
C PRO A 217 -12.59 6.55 12.75
N PRO A 218 -13.03 5.32 12.36
CA PRO A 218 -13.44 4.33 13.38
C PRO A 218 -12.37 4.08 14.46
N LEU A 219 -11.09 4.18 14.08
CA LEU A 219 -9.94 4.30 14.99
C LEU A 219 -9.47 5.76 15.13
N PRO A 220 -8.91 6.16 16.28
CA PRO A 220 -8.23 7.45 16.43
C PRO A 220 -7.22 7.71 15.30
N LEU A 221 -7.18 8.95 14.81
CA LEU A 221 -6.31 9.32 13.68
C LEU A 221 -4.83 9.10 13.99
N ASN A 222 -4.44 9.23 15.26
CA ASN A 222 -3.07 9.05 15.75
C ASN A 222 -2.77 7.61 16.21
N THR A 223 -3.69 6.66 16.06
CA THR A 223 -3.41 5.24 16.34
C THR A 223 -2.24 4.79 15.48
N ILE A 224 -1.17 4.30 16.11
CA ILE A 224 0.01 3.78 15.41
C ILE A 224 -0.26 2.31 15.06
N GLY A 225 0.12 1.87 13.86
CA GLY A 225 -0.08 0.51 13.35
C GLY A 225 -0.99 0.35 12.16
N ASN A 226 -1.13 -0.89 11.71
CA ASN A 226 -2.01 -1.34 10.64
C ASN A 226 -3.48 -1.21 11.04
N GLY A 227 -3.97 0.03 11.05
CA GLY A 227 -5.39 0.37 11.17
C GLY A 227 -6.06 0.28 9.80
N ALA A 228 -6.00 -0.90 9.17
CA ALA A 228 -6.56 -1.12 7.85
C ALA A 228 -7.30 -2.46 7.79
N HIS A 229 -8.27 -2.55 6.87
CA HIS A 229 -9.05 -3.76 6.67
C HIS A 229 -9.41 -3.94 5.21
N PHE A 230 -9.64 -5.18 4.81
CA PHE A 230 -10.06 -5.48 3.45
C PHE A 230 -11.58 -5.46 3.31
N PHE A 231 -12.08 -4.91 2.21
CA PHE A 231 -13.42 -5.20 1.71
C PHE A 231 -13.32 -5.74 0.29
N SER A 232 -14.33 -6.48 -0.16
CA SER A 232 -14.34 -7.07 -1.50
C SER A 232 -15.59 -6.68 -2.28
N ALA A 233 -15.45 -6.61 -3.60
CA ALA A 233 -16.56 -6.49 -4.54
C ALA A 233 -16.42 -7.56 -5.63
N ILE A 234 -17.54 -8.15 -6.04
CA ILE A 234 -17.59 -9.23 -7.03
C ILE A 234 -18.35 -8.74 -8.26
N ALA A 235 -17.72 -8.83 -9.43
CA ALA A 235 -18.44 -8.74 -10.70
C ALA A 235 -18.69 -10.15 -11.24
N ALA A 236 -19.93 -10.61 -11.15
CA ALA A 236 -20.35 -11.93 -11.60
C ALA A 236 -20.73 -11.98 -13.09
N THR A 237 -20.95 -10.82 -13.72
CA THR A 237 -21.38 -10.70 -15.11
C THR A 237 -20.66 -9.56 -15.85
N GLU A 238 -20.72 -9.58 -17.18
CA GLU A 238 -20.17 -8.51 -18.04
C GLU A 238 -20.86 -7.15 -17.85
N ASP A 239 -22.11 -7.14 -17.38
CA ASP A 239 -22.81 -5.91 -17.05
C ASP A 239 -22.32 -5.34 -15.71
N GLU A 240 -22.08 -6.20 -14.73
CA GLU A 240 -21.61 -5.80 -13.40
C GLU A 240 -20.19 -5.21 -13.41
N ILE A 241 -19.33 -5.62 -14.34
CA ILE A 241 -17.97 -5.07 -14.48
C ILE A 241 -17.94 -3.70 -15.18
N GLN A 242 -19.08 -3.23 -15.73
CA GLN A 242 -19.14 -1.89 -16.30
C GLN A 242 -18.88 -0.83 -15.22
N VAL A 243 -18.15 0.23 -15.59
CA VAL A 243 -17.63 1.23 -14.64
C VAL A 243 -18.71 1.78 -13.70
N PRO A 244 -19.91 2.22 -14.15
CA PRO A 244 -20.95 2.72 -13.26
C PRO A 244 -21.43 1.66 -12.25
N HIS A 245 -21.68 0.44 -12.71
CA HIS A 245 -22.19 -0.66 -11.89
C HIS A 245 -21.15 -1.12 -10.87
N PHE A 246 -19.89 -1.28 -11.30
CA PHE A 246 -18.83 -1.70 -10.39
C PHE A 246 -18.53 -0.65 -9.32
N VAL A 247 -18.60 0.65 -9.65
CA VAL A 247 -18.49 1.71 -8.63
C VAL A 247 -19.63 1.62 -7.59
N ALA A 248 -20.86 1.33 -8.02
CA ALA A 248 -21.97 1.13 -7.09
C ALA A 248 -21.72 -0.06 -6.15
N GLN A 249 -21.21 -1.17 -6.67
CA GLN A 249 -20.85 -2.33 -5.87
C GLN A 249 -19.72 -2.03 -4.88
N LEU A 250 -18.64 -1.36 -5.32
CA LEU A 250 -17.54 -0.94 -4.45
C LEU A 250 -18.04 -0.10 -3.27
N ARG A 251 -18.92 0.86 -3.55
CA ARG A 251 -19.46 1.75 -2.53
C ARG A 251 -20.36 0.99 -1.55
N LYS A 252 -21.23 0.11 -2.04
CA LYS A 252 -22.07 -0.76 -1.20
C LYS A 252 -21.22 -1.64 -0.29
N ALA A 253 -20.21 -2.33 -0.83
CA ALA A 253 -19.34 -3.20 -0.07
C ALA A 253 -18.55 -2.44 1.02
N LYS A 254 -18.01 -1.27 0.66
CA LYS A 254 -17.29 -0.40 1.60
C LYS A 254 -18.20 0.12 2.72
N GLN A 255 -19.43 0.51 2.39
CA GLN A 255 -20.39 0.99 3.38
C GLN A 255 -20.85 -0.14 4.31
N TYR A 256 -21.13 -1.33 3.76
CA TYR A 256 -21.45 -2.51 4.57
C TYR A 256 -20.36 -2.79 5.62
N LEU A 257 -19.08 -2.78 5.23
CA LEU A 257 -17.99 -2.97 6.19
C LEU A 257 -17.95 -1.86 7.25
N ARG A 258 -18.20 -0.60 6.87
CA ARG A 258 -18.30 0.51 7.84
C ARG A 258 -19.44 0.32 8.83
N ASP A 259 -20.58 -0.15 8.38
CA ASP A 259 -21.73 -0.42 9.23
C ASP A 259 -21.41 -1.58 10.19
N GLN A 260 -20.75 -2.65 9.72
CA GLN A 260 -20.27 -3.74 10.58
C GLN A 260 -19.30 -3.24 11.66
N LEU A 261 -18.40 -2.30 11.32
CA LEU A 261 -17.47 -1.68 12.28
C LEU A 261 -18.16 -0.88 13.39
N THR A 262 -19.44 -0.52 13.23
CA THR A 262 -20.24 0.10 14.31
C THR A 262 -20.91 -0.90 15.23
N LEU A 263 -21.07 -2.15 14.78
CA LEU A 263 -21.80 -3.20 15.48
C LEU A 263 -20.87 -4.22 16.13
N HIS A 264 -19.67 -4.41 15.56
CA HIS A 264 -18.73 -5.46 15.90
C HIS A 264 -17.34 -4.90 16.17
N SER A 265 -16.58 -5.60 17.01
CA SER A 265 -15.16 -5.28 17.23
C SER A 265 -14.31 -5.60 16.01
N LEU A 266 -13.13 -4.97 15.90
CA LEU A 266 -12.19 -5.26 14.82
C LEU A 266 -11.78 -6.74 14.76
N VAL A 267 -11.70 -7.40 15.92
CA VAL A 267 -11.31 -8.80 16.00
C VAL A 267 -12.41 -9.71 15.45
N GLU A 268 -13.68 -9.45 15.81
CA GLU A 268 -14.82 -10.20 15.27
C GLU A 268 -14.88 -10.09 13.74
N ILE A 269 -14.68 -8.88 13.20
CA ILE A 269 -14.69 -8.65 11.76
C ILE A 269 -13.51 -9.37 11.08
N LYS A 270 -12.29 -9.29 11.65
CA LYS A 270 -11.14 -10.04 11.12
C LYS A 270 -11.37 -11.54 11.11
N LEU A 271 -11.95 -12.10 12.18
CA LEU A 271 -12.28 -13.53 12.25
C LEU A 271 -13.33 -13.91 11.21
N ALA A 272 -14.39 -13.11 11.05
CA ALA A 272 -15.42 -13.34 10.04
C ALA A 272 -14.87 -13.31 8.61
N VAL A 273 -13.98 -12.35 8.31
CA VAL A 273 -13.32 -12.27 7.00
C VAL A 273 -12.39 -13.45 6.75
N ALA A 274 -11.59 -13.86 7.75
CA ALA A 274 -10.73 -15.04 7.62
C ALA A 274 -11.55 -16.32 7.40
N ALA A 275 -12.66 -16.48 8.12
CA ALA A 275 -13.58 -17.60 7.93
C ALA A 275 -14.20 -17.59 6.52
N GLY A 276 -14.68 -16.43 6.06
CA GLY A 276 -15.23 -16.26 4.72
C GLY A 276 -14.23 -16.57 3.60
N ALA A 277 -12.98 -16.13 3.76
CA ALA A 277 -11.91 -16.41 2.81
C ALA A 277 -11.58 -17.91 2.68
N ASN A 278 -11.69 -18.68 3.77
CA ASN A 278 -11.47 -20.13 3.75
C ASN A 278 -12.62 -20.90 3.07
N ILE A 279 -13.82 -20.32 3.00
CA ILE A 279 -14.99 -20.91 2.36
C ILE A 279 -15.04 -20.53 0.86
N LEU A 280 -14.51 -19.36 0.51
CA LEU A 280 -14.52 -18.88 -0.87
C LEU A 280 -13.54 -19.69 -1.73
N ASP A 281 -14.06 -20.40 -2.73
CA ASP A 281 -13.22 -21.03 -3.76
C ASP A 281 -12.63 -19.95 -4.69
N MET A 282 -11.50 -19.38 -4.25
CA MET A 282 -10.75 -18.35 -4.96
C MET A 282 -10.41 -18.72 -6.40
N LYS A 283 -10.37 -20.02 -6.75
CA LYS A 283 -10.08 -20.46 -8.14
C LYS A 283 -11.19 -20.11 -9.12
N LYS A 284 -12.42 -19.93 -8.63
CA LYS A 284 -13.59 -19.55 -9.46
C LYS A 284 -13.52 -18.12 -9.96
N TYR A 285 -12.74 -17.27 -9.30
CA TYR A 285 -12.67 -15.86 -9.60
C TYR A 285 -11.36 -15.48 -10.29
N GLU A 286 -11.40 -14.41 -11.07
CA GLU A 286 -10.21 -13.62 -11.35
C GLU A 286 -9.97 -12.67 -10.18
N PHE A 287 -8.80 -12.80 -9.55
CA PHE A 287 -8.48 -12.01 -8.37
C PHE A 287 -7.78 -10.70 -8.76
N TYR A 288 -8.21 -9.60 -8.15
CA TYR A 288 -7.58 -8.29 -8.24
C TYR A 288 -7.35 -7.73 -6.84
N LEU A 289 -6.21 -7.08 -6.63
CA LEU A 289 -5.86 -6.45 -5.35
C LEU A 289 -5.61 -4.95 -5.54
N CYS A 290 -6.28 -4.13 -4.75
CA CYS A 290 -6.17 -2.68 -4.81
C CYS A 290 -5.80 -2.09 -3.46
N SER A 291 -4.80 -1.20 -3.47
CA SER A 291 -4.47 -0.33 -2.34
C SER A 291 -4.43 1.14 -2.78
N SER A 292 -4.63 2.06 -1.85
CA SER A 292 -4.53 3.49 -2.14
C SER A 292 -3.73 4.21 -1.06
N LEU A 293 -2.70 4.93 -1.48
CA LEU A 293 -1.90 5.86 -0.68
C LEU A 293 -2.25 7.32 -1.00
N CYS A 294 -3.39 7.55 -1.64
CA CYS A 294 -3.89 8.90 -1.93
C CYS A 294 -4.32 9.61 -0.63
N ASN A 295 -4.19 10.93 -0.62
CA ASN A 295 -4.53 11.83 0.48
C ASN A 295 -3.71 11.60 1.76
N LEU A 296 -2.55 10.95 1.66
CA LEU A 296 -1.60 10.83 2.78
C LEU A 296 -0.64 12.02 2.89
N GLY A 297 -0.75 13.01 2.00
CA GLY A 297 0.07 14.22 2.05
C GLY A 297 1.54 13.98 1.71
N SER A 298 1.85 12.94 0.93
CA SER A 298 3.24 12.59 0.59
C SER A 298 3.98 13.72 -0.11
N TYR A 299 3.32 14.50 -0.98
CA TYR A 299 3.88 15.71 -1.62
C TYR A 299 3.98 16.93 -0.70
N LYS A 300 3.54 16.83 0.56
CA LYS A 300 3.72 17.88 1.60
C LYS A 300 4.93 17.62 2.49
N ALA A 301 5.67 16.53 2.26
CA ALA A 301 6.86 16.18 3.05
C ALA A 301 8.03 17.13 2.72
N ASP A 302 8.07 18.29 3.36
CA ASP A 302 9.17 19.26 3.26
C ASP A 302 10.03 19.22 4.52
N PHE A 303 11.30 18.83 4.35
CA PHE A 303 12.30 18.75 5.42
C PHE A 303 13.17 20.01 5.52
N GLY A 304 12.78 21.11 4.87
CA GLY A 304 13.50 22.38 4.80
C GLY A 304 14.23 22.62 3.48
N TRP A 305 14.00 21.78 2.47
CA TRP A 305 14.59 21.90 1.13
C TRP A 305 13.55 21.85 0.01
N GLY A 306 12.27 22.01 0.33
CA GLY A 306 11.18 22.07 -0.61
C GLY A 306 10.43 20.76 -0.77
N SER A 307 9.40 20.79 -1.61
CA SER A 307 8.48 19.68 -1.81
C SER A 307 9.07 18.56 -2.70
N PRO A 308 8.58 17.32 -2.55
CA PRO A 308 8.95 16.21 -3.43
C PRO A 308 8.63 16.48 -4.90
N ILE A 309 9.49 15.99 -5.79
CA ILE A 309 9.25 16.00 -7.24
C ILE A 309 8.53 14.73 -7.71
N LYS A 310 8.68 13.62 -6.96
CA LYS A 310 8.02 12.35 -7.24
C LYS A 310 7.91 11.54 -5.96
N VAL A 311 6.77 10.87 -5.79
CA VAL A 311 6.56 9.84 -4.78
C VAL A 311 6.21 8.55 -5.48
N THR A 312 6.84 7.45 -5.07
CA THR A 312 6.55 6.10 -5.58
C THR A 312 6.82 5.07 -4.48
N LEU A 313 6.66 3.79 -4.80
CA LEU A 313 6.93 2.71 -3.85
C LEU A 313 7.56 1.51 -4.58
N ALA A 314 8.35 0.71 -3.86
CA ALA A 314 8.61 -0.63 -4.35
C ALA A 314 7.37 -1.48 -4.19
N THR A 315 7.10 -2.32 -5.17
CA THR A 315 6.02 -3.28 -5.12
C THR A 315 6.57 -4.67 -5.20
N ASN A 316 6.12 -5.55 -4.31
CA ASN A 316 6.32 -6.98 -4.50
C ASN A 316 5.44 -7.41 -5.69
N PRO A 317 6.01 -7.99 -6.76
CA PRO A 317 5.23 -8.30 -7.96
C PRO A 317 4.14 -9.33 -7.66
N MET A 318 2.89 -8.85 -7.60
CA MET A 318 1.69 -9.66 -7.57
C MET A 318 0.85 -9.30 -8.79
N LYS A 319 0.68 -10.25 -9.71
CA LYS A 319 -0.17 -10.07 -10.89
C LYS A 319 -1.56 -9.59 -10.46
N ASN A 320 -2.15 -8.70 -11.27
CA ASN A 320 -3.49 -8.14 -11.08
C ASN A 320 -3.59 -7.29 -9.80
N SER A 321 -2.48 -6.68 -9.37
CA SER A 321 -2.50 -5.73 -8.27
C SER A 321 -2.20 -4.32 -8.73
N PHE A 322 -2.83 -3.34 -8.09
CA PHE A 322 -2.60 -1.94 -8.41
C PHE A 322 -2.69 -1.04 -7.17
N ILE A 323 -1.88 0.02 -7.19
CA ILE A 323 -1.72 0.93 -6.07
C ILE A 323 -1.86 2.37 -6.57
N PHE A 324 -2.74 3.12 -5.92
CA PHE A 324 -2.93 4.53 -6.25
C PHE A 324 -2.05 5.45 -5.42
N LEU A 325 -1.45 6.42 -6.09
CA LEU A 325 -0.64 7.50 -5.52
C LEU A 325 -1.21 8.84 -5.99
N ASP A 326 -1.07 9.87 -5.16
CA ASP A 326 -1.38 11.22 -5.60
C ASP A 326 -0.42 11.65 -6.74
N ASN A 327 -0.92 12.54 -7.59
CA ASN A 327 -0.08 13.29 -8.50
C ASN A 327 0.48 14.55 -7.79
N PRO A 328 1.65 15.09 -8.18
CA PRO A 328 2.15 16.36 -7.66
C PRO A 328 1.13 17.51 -7.67
N SER A 329 0.23 17.55 -8.66
CA SER A 329 -0.83 18.58 -8.75
C SER A 329 -2.00 18.38 -7.79
N GLY A 330 -2.12 17.22 -7.12
CA GLY A 330 -3.19 16.90 -6.16
C GLY A 330 -4.54 16.45 -6.76
N ASP A 331 -4.84 16.83 -8.00
CA ASP A 331 -6.15 16.57 -8.62
C ASP A 331 -6.19 15.29 -9.47
N GLY A 332 -5.06 14.91 -10.07
CA GLY A 332 -4.89 13.65 -10.78
C GLY A 332 -4.56 12.46 -9.88
N ILE A 333 -4.45 11.27 -10.46
CA ILE A 333 -4.02 10.06 -9.76
C ILE A 333 -3.01 9.29 -10.60
N ASN A 334 -1.97 8.75 -9.96
CA ASN A 334 -1.04 7.81 -10.57
C ASN A 334 -1.42 6.40 -10.11
N ALA A 335 -1.55 5.47 -11.03
CA ALA A 335 -1.83 4.07 -10.75
C ALA A 335 -0.60 3.22 -11.11
N LEU A 336 -0.01 2.59 -10.10
CA LEU A 336 1.06 1.63 -10.27
C LEU A 336 0.42 0.25 -10.45
N ILE A 337 0.47 -0.32 -11.65
CA ILE A 337 -0.20 -1.58 -12.03
C ILE A 337 0.83 -2.67 -12.25
N ILE A 338 0.57 -3.87 -11.71
CA ILE A 338 1.47 -5.04 -11.70
C ILE A 338 0.78 -6.26 -12.33
#